data_AF-C9YWX0-F1
#
_entry.id   AF-C9YWX0-F1
#
_cell.length_a   1.000
_cell.length_b   1.000
_cell.length_c   1.000
_cell.angle_alpha   90.00
_cell.angle_beta   90.00
_cell.angle_gamma   90.00
#
_symmetry.space_group_name_H-M   'P 1'
#
loop_
_entity.id
_entity.type
_entity.pdbx_description
1 polymer ?
#
loop_
_entity_poly.entity_id
_entity_poly.type
_entity_poly.pdbx_seq_one_letter_code
_entity_poly.pdbx_strand_id
1 'polypeptide(L)'
;MAPDPYTLEALGLAVAPREDPLSYPGVWPAESGLLDGNRMLPLDTLRFEDRAPVLSVGSNASPAQLVHKMAEHGVPCRIPMVKTRVTGIGIGVSAHVSLLGYVSASPFRSPGTTTELFLTWLDEAQLAVVDASEGADSPTGNFQRALLPAADVRVALESGEILDHAWIYVNRWGVLRDGGPGPRRHPGRQRPLIGELLAASAELRELFGTTPEEFCARARGDRARCVRGRELFAERRWTTVSGLEQYVAPHPAA
;
A
#
# COMPACT_ATOMS: atom_id res chain seq x y z
N MET A 1 30.38 -14.11 -16.75
CA MET A 1 29.26 -14.73 -15.98
C MET A 1 27.97 -14.36 -16.67
N ALA A 2 27.04 -15.32 -16.83
CA ALA A 2 25.69 -15.00 -17.27
C ALA A 2 25.01 -14.10 -16.21
N PRO A 3 24.16 -13.15 -16.61
CA PRO A 3 23.40 -12.33 -15.66
C PRO A 3 22.49 -13.23 -14.81
N ASP A 4 22.40 -12.95 -13.51
CA ASP A 4 21.54 -13.69 -12.58
C ASP A 4 20.06 -13.40 -12.88
N PRO A 5 19.29 -14.41 -13.33
CA PRO A 5 17.91 -14.20 -13.78
C PRO A 5 16.95 -13.89 -12.63
N TYR A 6 17.38 -14.06 -11.37
CA TYR A 6 16.54 -13.80 -10.20
C TYR A 6 16.66 -12.37 -9.68
N THR A 7 17.52 -11.54 -10.26
CA THR A 7 17.65 -10.13 -9.82
C THR A 7 16.38 -9.35 -10.12
N LEU A 8 16.05 -8.38 -9.25
CA LEU A 8 14.89 -7.50 -9.47
C LEU A 8 14.98 -6.76 -10.81
N GLU A 9 16.18 -6.39 -11.25
CA GLU A 9 16.40 -5.77 -12.56
C GLU A 9 16.00 -6.70 -13.70
N ALA A 10 16.50 -7.95 -13.69
CA ALA A 10 16.19 -8.95 -14.72
C ALA A 10 14.69 -9.29 -14.78
N LEU A 11 13.99 -9.16 -13.65
CA LEU A 11 12.56 -9.43 -13.52
C LEU A 11 11.67 -8.18 -13.75
N GLY A 12 12.25 -7.00 -13.98
CA GLY A 12 11.49 -5.74 -14.14
C GLY A 12 10.82 -5.24 -12.85
N LEU A 13 11.38 -5.61 -11.69
CA LEU A 13 10.86 -5.33 -10.35
C LEU A 13 11.69 -4.27 -9.58
N ALA A 14 12.69 -3.67 -10.22
CA ALA A 14 13.69 -2.82 -9.56
C ALA A 14 13.28 -1.36 -9.31
N VAL A 15 12.17 -0.88 -9.89
CA VAL A 15 11.73 0.51 -9.73
C VAL A 15 10.90 0.67 -8.45
N ALA A 16 11.42 1.41 -7.48
CA ALA A 16 10.72 1.74 -6.25
C ALA A 16 9.86 3.01 -6.42
N PRO A 17 8.57 3.00 -6.00
CA PRO A 17 7.73 4.20 -5.89
C PRO A 17 8.33 5.33 -5.06
N ARG A 18 9.19 4.99 -4.10
CA ARG A 18 9.95 5.98 -3.34
C ARG A 18 10.89 6.79 -4.23
N GLU A 19 11.49 6.21 -5.25
CA GLU A 19 12.45 6.89 -6.14
C GLU A 19 11.72 7.57 -7.30
N ASP A 20 10.77 6.87 -7.92
CA ASP A 20 9.86 7.42 -8.93
C ASP A 20 8.41 7.39 -8.41
N PRO A 21 7.87 8.52 -7.90
CA PRO A 21 6.51 8.57 -7.37
C PRO A 21 5.43 8.17 -8.38
N LEU A 22 5.64 8.46 -9.66
CA LEU A 22 4.66 8.16 -10.71
C LEU A 22 4.60 6.67 -11.05
N SER A 23 5.59 5.88 -10.60
CA SER A 23 5.58 4.43 -10.69
C SER A 23 4.67 3.76 -9.64
N TYR A 24 4.17 4.49 -8.62
CA TYR A 24 3.29 3.93 -7.60
C TYR A 24 2.06 3.20 -8.23
N PRO A 25 1.69 2.00 -7.75
CA PRO A 25 2.14 1.31 -6.53
C PRO A 25 3.47 0.54 -6.65
N GLY A 26 4.17 0.68 -7.78
CA GLY A 26 5.33 -0.14 -8.14
C GLY A 26 4.90 -1.39 -8.89
N VAL A 27 5.87 -2.13 -9.41
CA VAL A 27 5.60 -3.41 -10.08
C VAL A 27 5.45 -4.50 -9.01
N TRP A 28 4.36 -5.26 -9.10
CA TRP A 28 4.15 -6.44 -8.26
C TRP A 28 4.74 -7.67 -8.95
N PRO A 29 5.28 -8.64 -8.19
CA PRO A 29 5.72 -9.89 -8.79
C PRO A 29 4.53 -10.65 -9.39
N ALA A 30 4.78 -11.45 -10.43
CA ALA A 30 3.73 -12.23 -11.08
C ALA A 30 3.28 -13.41 -10.21
N GLU A 31 4.22 -14.02 -9.51
CA GLU A 31 4.09 -15.26 -8.74
C GLU A 31 4.59 -15.05 -7.30
N SER A 32 4.28 -16.00 -6.42
CA SER A 32 4.88 -16.08 -5.09
C SER A 32 6.40 -16.22 -5.15
N GLY A 33 7.12 -15.61 -4.21
CA GLY A 33 8.57 -15.74 -4.11
C GLY A 33 9.16 -15.11 -2.85
N LEU A 34 10.42 -15.46 -2.59
CA LEU A 34 11.22 -14.92 -1.51
C LEU A 34 12.00 -13.71 -2.01
N LEU A 35 11.66 -12.53 -1.50
CA LEU A 35 12.47 -11.35 -1.68
C LEU A 35 13.70 -11.44 -0.76
N ASP A 36 14.88 -11.70 -1.33
CA ASP A 36 16.17 -11.84 -0.63
C ASP A 36 17.16 -10.80 -1.15
N GLY A 37 17.23 -9.66 -0.47
CA GLY A 37 17.95 -8.48 -0.95
C GLY A 37 17.42 -8.02 -2.30
N ASN A 38 18.29 -7.97 -3.31
CA ASN A 38 17.92 -7.58 -4.67
C ASN A 38 17.49 -8.75 -5.57
N ARG A 39 17.11 -9.89 -4.99
CA ARG A 39 16.71 -11.10 -5.72
C ARG A 39 15.29 -11.52 -5.33
N MET A 40 14.55 -12.05 -6.29
CA MET A 40 13.29 -12.74 -6.06
C MET A 40 13.49 -14.22 -6.36
N LEU A 41 13.54 -15.04 -5.31
CA LEU A 41 13.82 -16.48 -5.38
C LEU A 41 12.51 -17.28 -5.29
N PRO A 42 12.47 -18.52 -5.79
CA PRO A 42 11.30 -19.40 -5.61
C PRO A 42 11.01 -19.69 -4.12
N LEU A 43 9.76 -20.03 -3.82
CA LEU A 43 9.32 -20.51 -2.51
C LEU A 43 8.90 -21.98 -2.57
N ASP A 44 9.29 -22.74 -1.55
CA ASP A 44 8.86 -24.14 -1.36
C ASP A 44 7.68 -24.26 -0.36
N THR A 45 7.43 -23.21 0.43
CA THR A 45 6.29 -23.11 1.37
C THR A 45 5.60 -21.76 1.20
N LEU A 46 4.28 -21.75 1.48
CA LEU A 46 3.43 -20.56 1.35
C LEU A 46 2.95 -20.02 2.70
N ARG A 47 3.26 -20.71 3.80
CA ARG A 47 2.89 -20.35 5.18
C ARG A 47 4.14 -20.29 6.05
N PHE A 48 4.19 -19.26 6.90
CA PHE A 48 5.31 -18.97 7.79
C PHE A 48 4.75 -18.62 9.17
N GLU A 49 4.62 -19.62 10.05
CA GLU A 49 3.90 -19.50 11.33
C GLU A 49 4.58 -18.57 12.35
N ASP A 50 5.88 -18.35 12.19
CA ASP A 50 6.71 -17.45 13.00
C ASP A 50 6.67 -15.99 12.52
N ARG A 51 5.87 -15.70 11.48
CA ARG A 51 5.82 -14.39 10.82
C ARG A 51 4.40 -13.84 10.78
N ALA A 52 4.28 -12.52 10.82
CA ALA A 52 3.01 -11.83 10.66
C ALA A 52 2.60 -11.82 9.18
N PRO A 53 1.41 -12.37 8.81
CA PRO A 53 0.89 -12.26 7.45
C PRO A 53 0.27 -10.88 7.24
N VAL A 54 0.94 -10.01 6.49
CA VAL A 54 0.45 -8.64 6.20
C VAL A 54 -0.02 -8.54 4.76
N LEU A 55 -1.30 -8.22 4.56
CA LEU A 55 -1.90 -8.04 3.26
C LEU A 55 -1.52 -6.68 2.64
N SER A 56 -1.02 -6.72 1.41
CA SER A 56 -0.51 -5.55 0.70
C SER A 56 -1.40 -5.18 -0.49
N VAL A 57 -1.96 -3.97 -0.46
CA VAL A 57 -2.80 -3.39 -1.54
C VAL A 57 -2.11 -2.27 -2.32
N GLY A 58 -0.84 -2.01 -2.02
CA GLY A 58 -0.10 -0.84 -2.50
C GLY A 58 1.40 -1.10 -2.55
N SER A 59 2.20 -0.11 -2.17
CA SER A 59 3.67 -0.19 -2.32
C SER A 59 4.35 -1.32 -1.54
N ASN A 60 3.71 -1.89 -0.53
CA ASN A 60 4.24 -3.07 0.19
C ASN A 60 4.15 -4.37 -0.64
N ALA A 61 3.46 -4.38 -1.78
CA ALA A 61 3.53 -5.46 -2.75
C ALA A 61 4.62 -5.23 -3.82
N SER A 62 5.38 -4.11 -3.76
CA SER A 62 6.51 -3.85 -4.65
C SER A 62 7.84 -4.29 -4.00
N PRO A 63 8.59 -5.23 -4.62
CA PRO A 63 9.85 -5.70 -4.07
C PRO A 63 10.89 -4.59 -3.89
N ALA A 64 11.10 -3.74 -4.90
CA ALA A 64 12.04 -2.63 -4.80
C ALA A 64 11.68 -1.64 -3.68
N GLN A 65 10.39 -1.40 -3.43
CA GLN A 65 9.97 -0.57 -2.30
C GLN A 65 10.37 -1.20 -0.96
N LEU A 66 10.11 -2.50 -0.78
CA LEU A 66 10.46 -3.21 0.45
C LEU A 66 11.97 -3.21 0.66
N VAL A 67 12.76 -3.48 -0.38
CA VAL A 67 14.23 -3.40 -0.33
C VAL A 67 14.69 -2.03 0.17
N HIS A 68 14.13 -0.95 -0.38
CA HIS A 68 14.49 0.40 0.05
C HIS A 68 14.13 0.66 1.52
N LYS A 69 12.92 0.26 1.96
CA LYS A 69 12.50 0.39 3.36
C LYS A 69 13.44 -0.36 4.30
N MET A 70 13.78 -1.60 3.96
CA MET A 70 14.65 -2.44 4.79
C MET A 70 16.08 -1.87 4.86
N ALA A 71 16.62 -1.44 3.72
CA ALA A 71 17.96 -0.83 3.64
C ALA A 71 18.06 0.48 4.44
N GLU A 72 17.04 1.35 4.38
CA GLU A 72 16.97 2.61 5.14
C GLU A 72 17.05 2.40 6.66
N HIS A 73 16.58 1.23 7.14
CA HIS A 73 16.58 0.86 8.54
C HIS A 73 17.65 -0.17 8.93
N GLY A 74 18.54 -0.56 8.01
CA GLY A 74 19.58 -1.56 8.26
C GLY A 74 19.05 -2.97 8.59
N VAL A 75 17.81 -3.29 8.20
CA VAL A 75 17.17 -4.58 8.42
C VAL A 75 17.42 -5.49 7.21
N PRO A 76 17.76 -6.78 7.39
CA PRO A 76 17.86 -7.72 6.27
C PRO A 76 16.53 -7.89 5.53
N CYS A 77 16.54 -7.65 4.22
CA CYS A 77 15.38 -7.86 3.37
C CYS A 77 15.29 -9.33 2.97
N ARG A 78 14.64 -10.15 3.81
CA ARG A 78 14.33 -11.57 3.52
C ARG A 78 12.86 -11.82 3.81
N ILE A 79 12.00 -11.52 2.83
CA ILE A 79 10.55 -11.41 2.99
C ILE A 79 9.86 -12.37 2.02
N PRO A 80 9.20 -13.44 2.51
CA PRO A 80 8.30 -14.22 1.69
C PRO A 80 7.11 -13.37 1.24
N MET A 81 6.91 -13.27 -0.07
CA MET A 81 5.77 -12.62 -0.69
C MET A 81 4.91 -13.69 -1.35
N VAL A 82 3.73 -13.93 -0.81
CA VAL A 82 2.84 -15.00 -1.25
C VAL A 82 1.62 -14.40 -1.92
N LYS A 83 1.37 -14.79 -3.17
CA LYS A 83 0.16 -14.41 -3.91
C LYS A 83 -1.04 -15.11 -3.29
N THR A 84 -2.12 -14.37 -3.11
CA THR A 84 -3.31 -14.84 -2.39
C THR A 84 -4.58 -14.34 -3.02
N ARG A 85 -5.64 -15.14 -2.91
CA ARG A 85 -6.99 -14.78 -3.30
C ARG A 85 -7.71 -14.26 -2.06
N VAL A 86 -8.08 -12.98 -2.07
CA VAL A 86 -8.73 -12.32 -0.94
C VAL A 86 -10.16 -11.93 -1.30
N THR A 87 -11.11 -12.40 -0.51
CA THR A 87 -12.53 -12.02 -0.63
C THR A 87 -12.93 -11.06 0.47
N GLY A 88 -13.56 -9.94 0.10
CA GLY A 88 -14.06 -8.93 1.04
C GLY A 88 -13.27 -7.62 1.05
N ILE A 89 -12.16 -7.53 0.29
CA ILE A 89 -11.30 -6.34 0.22
C ILE A 89 -11.26 -5.80 -1.22
N GLY A 90 -11.42 -4.49 -1.35
CA GLY A 90 -11.17 -3.73 -2.58
C GLY A 90 -9.98 -2.78 -2.43
N ILE A 91 -9.41 -2.37 -3.57
CA ILE A 91 -8.30 -1.41 -3.62
C ILE A 91 -8.84 -0.03 -4.01
N GLY A 92 -8.87 0.89 -3.06
CA GLY A 92 -9.35 2.26 -3.22
C GLY A 92 -8.21 3.27 -3.25
N VAL A 93 -8.56 4.53 -3.52
CA VAL A 93 -7.62 5.65 -3.44
C VAL A 93 -7.63 6.21 -2.01
N SER A 94 -6.46 6.35 -1.40
CA SER A 94 -6.34 6.91 -0.05
C SER A 94 -6.78 8.37 -0.01
N ALA A 95 -7.38 8.79 1.10
CA ALA A 95 -7.77 10.17 1.33
C ALA A 95 -6.61 11.06 1.81
N HIS A 96 -5.38 10.80 1.37
CA HIS A 96 -4.22 11.63 1.72
C HIS A 96 -3.22 11.72 0.56
N VAL A 97 -2.33 12.71 0.64
CA VAL A 97 -1.17 12.83 -0.26
C VAL A 97 0.05 12.34 0.49
N SER A 98 0.76 11.37 -0.07
CA SER A 98 2.00 10.83 0.53
C SER A 98 3.12 11.86 0.46
N LEU A 99 3.96 11.90 1.51
CA LEU A 99 5.20 12.69 1.53
C LEU A 99 6.20 12.26 0.45
N LEU A 100 6.02 11.08 -0.15
CA LEU A 100 6.82 10.61 -1.27
C LEU A 100 6.36 11.21 -2.61
N GLY A 101 5.23 11.93 -2.65
CA GLY A 101 4.76 12.66 -3.82
C GLY A 101 3.72 11.92 -4.67
N TYR A 102 3.00 10.96 -4.11
CA TYR A 102 1.93 10.23 -4.82
C TYR A 102 0.65 10.17 -3.97
N VAL A 103 -0.46 9.76 -4.58
CA VAL A 103 -1.70 9.45 -3.87
C VAL A 103 -1.78 7.93 -3.73
N SER A 104 -1.64 7.41 -2.52
CA SER A 104 -1.48 5.97 -2.32
C SER A 104 -2.80 5.21 -2.51
N ALA A 105 -2.69 3.91 -2.71
CA ALA A 105 -3.79 2.97 -2.55
C ALA A 105 -4.15 2.83 -1.06
N SER A 106 -5.40 2.48 -0.78
CA SER A 106 -5.91 2.16 0.55
C SER A 106 -6.97 1.07 0.42
N PRO A 107 -7.02 0.08 1.32
CA PRO A 107 -8.04 -0.94 1.26
C PRO A 107 -9.41 -0.35 1.64
N PHE A 108 -10.47 -0.96 1.13
CA PHE A 108 -11.83 -0.73 1.60
C PHE A 108 -12.62 -2.03 1.63
N ARG A 109 -13.65 -2.09 2.47
CA ARG A 109 -14.54 -3.24 2.59
C ARG A 109 -15.36 -3.40 1.33
N SER A 110 -15.20 -4.53 0.65
CA SER A 110 -15.89 -4.85 -0.61
C SER A 110 -16.44 -6.27 -0.54
N PRO A 111 -17.54 -6.51 0.22
CA PRO A 111 -18.12 -7.85 0.38
C PRO A 111 -18.45 -8.46 -0.98
N GLY A 112 -18.18 -9.76 -1.13
CA GLY A 112 -18.43 -10.49 -2.38
C GLY A 112 -17.45 -10.19 -3.53
N THR A 113 -16.54 -9.22 -3.36
CA THR A 113 -15.45 -9.01 -4.31
C THR A 113 -14.27 -9.88 -3.93
N THR A 114 -13.74 -10.60 -4.91
CA THR A 114 -12.49 -11.35 -4.77
C THR A 114 -11.41 -10.69 -5.61
N THR A 115 -10.25 -10.44 -5.01
CA THR A 115 -9.09 -9.81 -5.63
C THR A 115 -7.83 -10.63 -5.37
N GLU A 116 -6.85 -10.53 -6.25
CA GLU A 116 -5.54 -11.13 -6.05
C GLU A 116 -4.60 -10.08 -5.45
N LEU A 117 -4.00 -10.43 -4.32
CA LEU A 117 -3.13 -9.57 -3.52
C LEU A 117 -1.94 -10.37 -3.01
N PHE A 118 -0.95 -9.69 -2.45
CA PHE A 118 0.18 -10.33 -1.81
C PHE A 118 0.09 -10.26 -0.29
N LEU A 119 0.34 -11.38 0.36
CA LEU A 119 0.80 -11.41 1.74
C LEU A 119 2.31 -11.21 1.76
N THR A 120 2.77 -10.25 2.53
CA THR A 120 4.16 -10.15 2.97
C THR A 120 4.27 -10.77 4.36
N TRP A 121 5.05 -11.83 4.48
CA TRP A 121 5.28 -12.52 5.76
C TRP A 121 6.49 -11.89 6.47
N LEU A 122 6.21 -11.10 7.50
CA LEU A 122 7.22 -10.26 8.14
C LEU A 122 7.60 -10.85 9.50
N ASP A 123 8.90 -10.98 9.77
CA ASP A 123 9.36 -11.13 11.15
C ASP A 123 9.19 -9.81 11.93
N GLU A 124 9.47 -9.84 13.24
CA GLU A 124 9.26 -8.68 14.13
C GLU A 124 10.00 -7.41 13.66
N ALA A 125 11.26 -7.55 13.24
CA ALA A 125 12.08 -6.42 12.80
C ALA A 125 11.57 -5.84 11.48
N GLN A 126 11.24 -6.70 10.52
CA GLN A 126 10.67 -6.29 9.24
C GLN A 126 9.28 -5.64 9.42
N LEU A 127 8.47 -6.18 10.32
CA LEU A 127 7.15 -5.64 10.63
C LEU A 127 7.24 -4.24 11.23
N ALA A 128 8.17 -4.01 12.16
CA ALA A 128 8.41 -2.68 12.73
C ALA A 128 8.84 -1.64 11.68
N VAL A 129 9.64 -2.04 10.69
CA VAL A 129 10.00 -1.17 9.55
C VAL A 129 8.75 -0.79 8.73
N VAL A 130 7.89 -1.76 8.43
CA VAL A 130 6.65 -1.48 7.69
C VAL A 130 5.71 -0.60 8.52
N ASP A 131 5.47 -0.91 9.79
CA ASP A 131 4.66 -0.08 10.70
C ASP A 131 5.15 1.38 10.74
N ALA A 132 6.45 1.58 10.91
CA ALA A 132 7.07 2.90 10.92
C ALA A 132 6.85 3.65 9.60
N SER A 133 6.99 2.96 8.46
CA SER A 133 6.79 3.56 7.14
C SER A 133 5.35 3.96 6.84
N GLU A 134 4.38 3.25 7.44
CA GLU A 134 2.94 3.55 7.34
C GLU A 134 2.48 4.57 8.40
N GLY A 135 3.33 4.80 9.41
CA GLY A 135 3.05 5.65 10.57
C GLY A 135 2.07 5.02 11.55
N ALA A 136 2.04 3.68 11.65
CA ALA A 136 1.06 2.95 12.46
C ALA A 136 1.05 3.37 13.93
N ASP A 137 2.24 3.59 14.51
CA ASP A 137 2.44 3.99 15.90
C ASP A 137 2.50 5.52 16.10
N SER A 138 2.24 6.30 15.04
CA SER A 138 2.20 7.75 15.11
C SER A 138 0.75 8.25 15.20
N PRO A 139 0.43 9.16 16.14
CA PRO A 139 -0.91 9.76 16.21
C PRO A 139 -1.24 10.58 14.94
N THR A 140 -0.22 10.97 14.18
CA THR A 140 -0.36 11.73 12.93
C THR A 140 -0.05 10.89 11.69
N GLY A 141 0.20 9.58 11.86
CA GLY A 141 0.43 8.66 10.74
C GLY A 141 -0.81 8.47 9.88
N ASN A 142 -0.59 8.10 8.62
CA ASN A 142 -1.68 8.01 7.64
C ASN A 142 -2.45 6.69 7.72
N PHE A 143 -1.84 5.65 8.28
CA PHE A 143 -2.45 4.34 8.39
C PHE A 143 -2.37 3.80 9.81
N GLN A 144 -3.25 2.83 10.09
CA GLN A 144 -3.23 2.03 11.31
C GLN A 144 -3.28 0.56 10.92
N ARG A 145 -2.50 -0.26 11.64
CA ARG A 145 -2.56 -1.70 11.44
C ARG A 145 -3.84 -2.28 12.05
N ALA A 146 -4.51 -3.15 11.31
CA ALA A 146 -5.78 -3.75 11.65
C ALA A 146 -5.73 -5.27 11.46
N LEU A 147 -6.36 -6.01 12.37
CA LEU A 147 -6.45 -7.47 12.30
C LEU A 147 -7.73 -7.86 11.56
N LEU A 148 -7.60 -8.57 10.44
CA LEU A 148 -8.72 -9.09 9.66
C LEU A 148 -8.96 -10.57 10.01
N PRO A 149 -10.04 -10.93 10.69
CA PRO A 149 -10.38 -12.31 10.96
C PRO A 149 -10.94 -13.00 9.71
N ALA A 150 -10.68 -14.31 9.56
CA ALA A 150 -11.18 -15.13 8.44
C ALA A 150 -12.70 -15.12 8.29
N ALA A 151 -13.43 -14.91 9.38
CA ALA A 151 -14.89 -14.83 9.41
C ALA A 151 -15.43 -13.67 8.57
N ASP A 152 -14.65 -12.58 8.46
CA ASP A 152 -15.07 -11.37 7.75
C ASP A 152 -14.34 -11.19 6.42
N VAL A 153 -13.07 -11.59 6.37
CA VAL A 153 -12.22 -11.48 5.18
C VAL A 153 -11.52 -12.81 4.95
N ARG A 154 -11.89 -13.48 3.86
CA ARG A 154 -11.29 -14.77 3.50
C ARG A 154 -10.00 -14.54 2.73
N VAL A 155 -8.87 -14.98 3.29
CA VAL A 155 -7.55 -14.97 2.64
C VAL A 155 -7.15 -16.40 2.33
N ALA A 156 -7.18 -16.76 1.04
CA ALA A 156 -6.80 -18.10 0.58
C ALA A 156 -5.42 -18.07 -0.10
N LEU A 157 -4.53 -18.96 0.35
CA LEU A 157 -3.23 -19.21 -0.29
C LEU A 157 -3.41 -19.99 -1.60
N GLU A 158 -2.38 -20.04 -2.44
CA GLU A 158 -2.40 -20.82 -3.68
C GLU A 158 -2.55 -22.34 -3.44
N SER A 159 -2.16 -22.82 -2.25
CA SER A 159 -2.41 -24.19 -1.79
C SER A 159 -3.89 -24.51 -1.53
N GLY A 160 -4.76 -23.50 -1.51
CA GLY A 160 -6.17 -23.61 -1.11
C GLY A 160 -6.41 -23.46 0.40
N GLU A 161 -5.34 -23.41 1.20
CA GLU A 161 -5.41 -23.12 2.63
C GLU A 161 -6.00 -21.73 2.88
N ILE A 162 -6.82 -21.60 3.93
CA ILE A 162 -7.39 -20.34 4.37
C ILE A 162 -6.69 -19.94 5.67
N LEU A 163 -6.17 -18.72 5.73
CA LEU A 163 -5.60 -18.21 6.98
C LEU A 163 -6.69 -17.82 7.96
N ASP A 164 -6.44 -18.07 9.25
CA ASP A 164 -7.34 -17.68 10.34
C ASP A 164 -7.46 -16.15 10.48
N HIS A 165 -6.40 -15.43 10.11
CA HIS A 165 -6.37 -13.98 10.08
C HIS A 165 -5.26 -13.46 9.14
N ALA A 166 -5.34 -12.17 8.82
CA ALA A 166 -4.25 -11.41 8.23
C ALA A 166 -4.25 -9.98 8.77
N TRP A 167 -3.10 -9.32 8.77
CA TRP A 167 -2.99 -7.90 9.08
C TRP A 167 -3.16 -7.05 7.83
N ILE A 168 -3.63 -5.81 7.97
CA ILE A 168 -3.72 -4.83 6.90
C ILE A 168 -3.49 -3.42 7.44
N TYR A 169 -3.13 -2.48 6.57
CA TYR A 169 -3.05 -1.05 6.92
C TYR A 169 -4.30 -0.30 6.45
N VAL A 170 -5.09 0.20 7.40
CA VAL A 170 -6.33 0.97 7.17
C VAL A 170 -6.00 2.46 7.23
N ASN A 171 -6.43 3.24 6.23
CA ASN A 171 -6.14 4.67 6.19
C ASN A 171 -6.97 5.43 7.24
N ARG A 172 -6.27 6.22 8.08
CA ARG A 172 -6.89 7.01 9.17
C ARG A 172 -7.84 8.09 8.67
N TRP A 173 -7.63 8.55 7.44
CA TRP A 173 -8.40 9.63 6.81
C TRP A 173 -9.49 9.11 5.88
N GLY A 174 -9.61 7.77 5.75
CA GLY A 174 -10.53 7.10 4.85
C GLY A 174 -10.03 6.98 3.41
N VAL A 175 -10.97 6.90 2.49
CA VAL A 175 -10.74 6.72 1.05
C VAL A 175 -11.47 7.78 0.25
N LEU A 176 -10.98 8.09 -0.94
CA LEU A 176 -11.70 9.00 -1.85
C LEU A 176 -12.94 8.31 -2.40
N ARG A 177 -13.98 9.08 -2.74
CA ARG A 177 -15.19 8.65 -3.46
C ARG A 177 -15.21 9.21 -4.88
N ASP A 178 -15.89 8.51 -5.78
CA ASP A 178 -15.99 8.87 -7.20
C ASP A 178 -17.39 9.40 -7.55
N GLY A 179 -17.82 10.48 -6.90
CA GLY A 179 -19.15 11.09 -7.07
C GLY A 179 -20.33 10.28 -6.51
N GLY A 180 -20.21 8.95 -6.42
CA GLY A 180 -21.17 8.06 -5.77
C GLY A 180 -20.94 7.89 -4.25
N PRO A 181 -21.78 7.09 -3.57
CA PRO A 181 -21.67 6.85 -2.13
C PRO A 181 -20.49 5.94 -1.75
N GLY A 182 -19.93 5.20 -2.72
CA GLY A 182 -18.88 4.21 -2.48
C GLY A 182 -17.46 4.72 -2.70
N PRO A 183 -16.44 3.99 -2.20
CA PRO A 183 -15.03 4.26 -2.46
C PRO A 183 -14.69 4.28 -3.96
N ARG A 184 -13.84 5.23 -4.35
CA ARG A 184 -13.18 5.29 -5.66
C ARG A 184 -12.12 4.20 -5.75
N ARG A 185 -12.20 3.37 -6.79
CA ARG A 185 -11.19 2.35 -7.06
C ARG A 185 -9.88 3.00 -7.50
N HIS A 186 -8.75 2.47 -7.04
CA HIS A 186 -7.44 2.91 -7.50
C HIS A 186 -7.16 2.36 -8.90
N PRO A 187 -6.81 3.19 -9.92
CA PRO A 187 -6.67 2.74 -11.31
C PRO A 187 -5.35 2.00 -11.60
N GLY A 188 -4.61 1.61 -10.57
CA GLY A 188 -3.28 0.98 -10.67
C GLY A 188 -2.16 1.87 -11.20
N ARG A 189 -2.42 3.13 -11.59
CA ARG A 189 -1.43 4.06 -12.18
C ARG A 189 -1.63 5.48 -11.67
N GLN A 190 -0.55 6.18 -11.33
CA GLN A 190 -0.62 7.55 -10.78
C GLN A 190 -1.03 8.62 -11.80
N ARG A 191 -0.45 8.60 -13.00
CA ARG A 191 -0.73 9.64 -14.02
C ARG A 191 -2.22 9.87 -14.29
N PRO A 192 -3.04 8.85 -14.59
CA PRO A 192 -4.48 9.07 -14.77
C PRO A 192 -5.16 9.54 -13.48
N LEU A 193 -4.82 8.93 -12.33
CA LEU A 193 -5.40 9.31 -11.04
C LEU A 193 -5.17 10.78 -10.70
N ILE A 194 -3.91 11.21 -10.72
CA ILE A 194 -3.52 12.59 -10.39
C ILE A 194 -4.10 13.55 -11.43
N GLY A 195 -4.03 13.22 -12.72
CA GLY A 195 -4.61 14.04 -13.79
C GLY A 195 -6.11 14.29 -13.57
N GLU A 196 -6.87 13.25 -13.21
CA GLU A 196 -8.30 13.36 -12.89
C GLU A 196 -8.56 14.21 -11.64
N LEU A 197 -7.75 14.04 -10.58
CA LEU A 197 -7.86 14.86 -9.36
C LEU A 197 -7.56 16.34 -9.63
N LEU A 198 -6.51 16.63 -10.40
CA LEU A 198 -6.13 17.99 -10.80
C LEU A 198 -7.19 18.62 -11.71
N ALA A 199 -7.78 17.87 -12.64
CA ALA A 199 -8.86 18.37 -13.50
C ALA A 199 -10.09 18.79 -12.66
N ALA A 200 -10.40 18.03 -11.62
CA ALA A 200 -11.59 18.22 -10.79
C ALA A 200 -11.48 19.37 -9.75
N SER A 201 -10.31 20.02 -9.56
CA SER A 201 -10.14 21.05 -8.53
C SER A 201 -9.10 22.10 -8.91
N ALA A 202 -9.51 23.37 -9.01
CA ALA A 202 -8.59 24.47 -9.27
C ALA A 202 -7.60 24.68 -8.10
N GLU A 203 -8.07 24.52 -6.88
CA GLU A 203 -7.30 24.65 -5.64
C GLU A 203 -6.24 23.54 -5.52
N LEU A 204 -6.51 22.32 -6.06
CA LEU A 204 -5.47 21.30 -6.16
C LEU A 204 -4.41 21.69 -7.19
N ARG A 205 -4.81 22.32 -8.30
CA ARG A 205 -3.86 22.81 -9.30
C ARG A 205 -2.99 23.95 -8.79
N GLU A 206 -3.57 24.84 -7.98
CA GLU A 206 -2.81 25.89 -7.31
C GLU A 206 -1.77 25.29 -6.35
N LEU A 207 -2.20 24.32 -5.54
CA LEU A 207 -1.35 23.70 -4.53
C LEU A 207 -0.24 22.82 -5.12
N PHE A 208 -0.56 22.01 -6.12
CA PHE A 208 0.30 20.94 -6.62
C PHE A 208 0.76 21.12 -8.07
N GLY A 209 0.27 22.12 -8.80
CA GLY A 209 0.58 22.29 -10.23
C GLY A 209 -0.47 21.65 -11.14
N THR A 210 -0.31 21.80 -12.45
CA THR A 210 -1.31 21.39 -13.44
C THR A 210 -1.02 20.04 -14.09
N THR A 211 0.15 19.46 -13.81
CA THR A 211 0.58 18.15 -14.33
C THR A 211 0.84 17.14 -13.20
N PRO A 212 0.74 15.83 -13.47
CA PRO A 212 1.13 14.80 -12.50
C PRO A 212 2.59 14.95 -12.02
N GLU A 213 3.50 15.32 -12.90
CA GLU A 213 4.91 15.54 -12.60
C GLU A 213 5.10 16.70 -11.61
N GLU A 214 4.44 17.84 -11.82
CA GLU A 214 4.45 18.94 -10.87
C GLU A 214 3.82 18.53 -9.54
N PHE A 215 2.73 17.77 -9.56
CA PHE A 215 2.09 17.28 -8.35
C PHE A 215 3.08 16.49 -7.49
N CYS A 216 3.78 15.54 -8.12
CA CYS A 216 4.80 14.75 -7.43
C CYS A 216 5.92 15.62 -6.88
N ALA A 217 6.48 16.51 -7.70
CA ALA A 217 7.58 17.39 -7.31
C ALA A 217 7.20 18.33 -6.16
N ARG A 218 6.00 18.89 -6.17
CA ARG A 218 5.52 19.83 -5.16
C ARG A 218 5.11 19.15 -3.87
N ALA A 219 4.52 17.96 -3.93
CA ALA A 219 4.12 17.22 -2.73
C ALA A 219 5.33 16.61 -2.00
N ARG A 220 6.34 16.15 -2.74
CA ARG A 220 7.45 15.39 -2.17
C ARG A 220 8.23 16.20 -1.12
N GLY A 221 8.31 15.65 0.09
CA GLY A 221 9.00 16.27 1.22
C GLY A 221 8.27 17.45 1.88
N ASP A 222 7.19 17.96 1.30
CA ASP A 222 6.44 19.12 1.84
C ASP A 222 5.25 18.66 2.69
N ARG A 223 5.50 18.48 3.99
CA ARG A 223 4.48 18.01 4.93
C ARG A 223 3.29 18.95 5.05
N ALA A 224 3.52 20.26 5.07
CA ALA A 224 2.44 21.24 5.19
C ALA A 224 1.53 21.18 3.96
N ARG A 225 2.12 21.05 2.76
CA ARG A 225 1.38 20.92 1.52
C ARG A 225 0.60 19.61 1.42
N CYS A 226 1.20 18.48 1.82
CA CYS A 226 0.48 17.20 1.88
C CYS A 226 -0.72 17.24 2.85
N VAL A 227 -0.53 17.85 4.02
CA VAL A 227 -1.60 18.08 5.00
C VAL A 227 -2.72 18.94 4.40
N ARG A 228 -2.36 20.04 3.73
CA ARG A 228 -3.35 20.91 3.06
C ARG A 228 -4.10 20.18 1.95
N GLY A 229 -3.41 19.33 1.18
CA GLY A 229 -4.05 18.50 0.15
C GLY A 229 -5.10 17.55 0.71
N ARG A 230 -4.78 16.88 1.82
CA ARG A 230 -5.73 16.03 2.56
C ARG A 230 -6.93 16.84 3.06
N GLU A 231 -6.71 17.99 3.68
CA GLU A 231 -7.79 18.87 4.15
C GLU A 231 -8.71 19.31 3.01
N LEU A 232 -8.13 19.65 1.85
CA LEU A 232 -8.89 20.02 0.67
C LEU A 232 -9.78 18.86 0.17
N PHE A 233 -9.31 17.61 0.25
CA PHE A 233 -10.17 16.45 -0.03
C PHE A 233 -11.38 16.41 0.91
N ALA A 234 -11.19 16.68 2.20
CA ALA A 234 -12.28 16.70 3.17
C ALA A 234 -13.24 17.89 2.96
N GLU A 235 -12.72 19.10 2.72
CA GLU A 235 -13.50 20.31 2.45
C GLU A 235 -14.39 20.16 1.22
N ARG A 236 -13.87 19.52 0.16
CA ARG A 236 -14.65 19.18 -1.04
C ARG A 236 -15.60 18.00 -0.84
N ARG A 237 -15.60 17.39 0.34
CA ARG A 237 -16.34 16.17 0.65
C ARG A 237 -16.01 15.09 -0.37
N TRP A 238 -14.74 14.82 -0.61
CA TRP A 238 -14.30 13.71 -1.46
C TRP A 238 -13.97 12.46 -0.65
N THR A 239 -14.00 12.53 0.67
CA THR A 239 -13.62 11.43 1.55
C THR A 239 -14.84 10.65 2.04
N THR A 240 -14.64 9.36 2.29
CA THR A 240 -15.59 8.46 2.94
C THR A 240 -14.82 7.41 3.76
N VAL A 241 -15.49 6.75 4.69
CA VAL A 241 -14.90 5.64 5.45
C VAL A 241 -14.60 4.46 4.53
N SER A 242 -13.55 3.71 4.86
CA SER A 242 -13.17 2.48 4.18
C SER A 242 -14.08 1.29 4.54
N GLY A 243 -14.75 1.34 5.70
CA GLY A 243 -15.52 0.24 6.26
C GLY A 243 -14.65 -0.80 7.00
N LEU A 244 -13.35 -0.51 7.15
CA LEU A 244 -12.37 -1.35 7.86
C LEU A 244 -11.94 -0.76 9.20
N GLU A 245 -12.43 0.43 9.56
CA GLU A 245 -12.10 1.14 10.80
C GLU A 245 -12.40 0.30 12.05
N GLN A 246 -13.42 -0.55 12.00
CA GLN A 246 -13.80 -1.46 13.09
C GLN A 246 -12.75 -2.52 13.44
N TYR A 247 -11.79 -2.80 12.54
CA TYR A 247 -10.72 -3.78 12.76
C TYR A 247 -9.45 -3.18 13.35
N VAL A 248 -9.41 -1.86 13.46
CA VAL A 248 -8.28 -1.13 14.01
C VAL A 248 -8.36 -1.19 15.53
N ALA A 249 -7.31 -1.71 16.17
CA ALA A 249 -7.20 -1.63 17.62
C ALA A 249 -7.07 -0.15 18.05
N PRO A 250 -7.71 0.28 19.15
CA PRO A 250 -7.50 1.61 19.70
C PRO A 250 -6.01 1.84 19.95
N HIS A 251 -5.48 2.99 19.54
CA HIS A 251 -4.10 3.34 19.87
C HIS A 251 -3.96 3.42 21.40
N PRO A 252 -2.91 2.85 22.03
CA PRO A 252 -2.76 2.83 23.49
C PRO A 252 -2.61 4.21 24.15
N ALA A 253 -2.65 5.29 23.38
CA ALA A 253 -2.58 6.69 23.83
C ALA A 253 -3.78 7.54 23.37
N ALA A 254 -4.87 6.89 22.97
CA ALA A 254 -6.14 7.54 22.61
C ALA A 254 -7.05 7.73 23.84
#